data_AF-A0AAD7MWH8-F1
#
_entry.id   AF-A0AAD7MWH8-F1
#
_cell.length_a   1.000
_cell.length_b   1.000
_cell.length_c   1.000
_cell.angle_alpha   90.00
_cell.angle_beta   90.00
_cell.angle_gamma   90.00
#
_symmetry.space_group_name_H-M   'P 1'
#
loop_
_entity.id
_entity.type
_entity.pdbx_description
1 polymer ?
#
loop_
_entity_poly.entity_id
_entity_poly.type
_entity_poly.pdbx_seq_one_letter_code
_entity_poly.pdbx_strand_id
1 'polypeptide(L)'
;MRVYEWDGCALLPTPPSPIPHTDLPFVSTPTPVIDADRNILLLLAGFPPKDKSWDADVATPAAEGMEAAAKEIYTGAKWHRKAGLNDPVPRRGSHAAKHVGVAMGGGQRYPQNLAHAARNLLIFTGLFGLKSIQRLAGWTNVLFMAFAPDLHEYYRATYAALCNWDRLQQRAKHIRRNFPERLLVFTTATFNFGPVTVTLPHIDFGNLAWGWCTVTALGNFNPDRGGHLVLWDLKLIIRFPPGSTILLPSAILRHLNLKIGPNETRFSFTQFTPAGIFRWVYNDFRTDKDINAARSTTQAEHEQRKRDRARRWQEGIRMYGKWDGPVQ
;
A
#
# COMPACT_ATOMS: atom_id res chain seq x y z
N MET A 1 -12.41 -28.33 3.26
CA MET A 1 -12.33 -27.02 2.57
C MET A 1 -11.71 -27.27 1.20
N ARG A 2 -12.25 -26.69 0.12
CA ARG A 2 -11.88 -27.04 -1.27
C ARG A 2 -10.65 -26.26 -1.71
N VAL A 3 -9.66 -26.97 -2.23
CA VAL A 3 -8.43 -26.43 -2.85
C VAL A 3 -8.72 -26.15 -4.32
N TYR A 4 -8.31 -24.99 -4.83
CA TYR A 4 -8.24 -24.70 -6.26
C TYR A 4 -6.77 -24.44 -6.63
N GLU A 5 -6.26 -25.17 -7.62
CA GLU A 5 -4.97 -24.88 -8.26
C GLU A 5 -5.11 -23.65 -9.18
N TRP A 6 -4.06 -22.83 -9.23
CA TRP A 6 -3.98 -21.61 -10.03
C TRP A 6 -2.80 -21.72 -11.01
N ASP A 7 -3.09 -22.04 -12.27
CA ASP A 7 -2.12 -22.26 -13.35
C ASP A 7 -1.93 -21.04 -14.27
N GLY A 8 -2.50 -19.89 -13.92
CA GLY A 8 -2.42 -18.67 -14.71
C GLY A 8 -3.47 -18.54 -15.82
N CYS A 9 -4.37 -19.52 -15.99
CA CYS A 9 -5.54 -19.44 -16.86
C CYS A 9 -6.84 -19.58 -16.06
N ALA A 10 -7.99 -19.30 -16.69
CA ALA A 10 -9.29 -19.31 -16.02
C ALA A 10 -9.55 -20.63 -15.27
N LEU A 11 -10.03 -20.53 -14.02
CA LEU A 11 -10.41 -21.65 -13.14
C LEU A 11 -11.19 -22.73 -13.91
N LEU A 12 -10.53 -23.85 -14.21
CA LEU A 12 -11.17 -25.15 -14.42
C LEU A 12 -10.77 -26.09 -13.27
N PRO A 13 -11.61 -27.08 -12.93
CA PRO A 13 -11.43 -27.84 -11.70
C PRO A 13 -10.41 -29.00 -11.84
N THR A 14 -9.35 -28.96 -11.01
CA THR A 14 -8.54 -30.10 -10.46
C THR A 14 -7.41 -30.73 -11.32
N PRO A 15 -6.41 -31.46 -10.75
CA PRO A 15 -5.13 -30.94 -10.17
C PRO A 15 -3.85 -31.71 -10.66
N PRO A 16 -2.63 -31.49 -10.10
CA PRO A 16 -2.10 -32.42 -9.09
C PRO A 16 -1.17 -31.84 -7.97
N SER A 17 -1.44 -32.31 -6.75
CA SER A 17 -0.62 -32.30 -5.50
C SER A 17 -0.65 -31.04 -4.59
N PRO A 18 -0.96 -31.20 -3.29
CA PRO A 18 -1.08 -30.08 -2.35
C PRO A 18 0.27 -29.53 -1.92
N ILE A 19 0.50 -28.23 -2.17
CA ILE A 19 1.51 -27.46 -1.43
C ILE A 19 1.00 -27.32 0.01
N PRO A 20 1.78 -27.65 1.06
CA PRO A 20 1.37 -27.39 2.43
C PRO A 20 1.18 -25.88 2.62
N HIS A 21 -0.02 -25.47 2.98
CA HIS A 21 -0.42 -24.09 3.28
C HIS A 21 -0.98 -24.04 4.69
N THR A 22 -0.60 -22.99 5.43
CA THR A 22 -1.18 -22.70 6.74
C THR A 22 -2.36 -21.77 6.51
N ASP A 23 -3.58 -22.32 6.63
CA ASP A 23 -4.79 -21.50 6.70
C ASP A 23 -4.81 -20.81 8.07
N LEU A 24 -4.47 -19.52 8.08
CA LEU A 24 -4.58 -18.72 9.30
C LEU A 24 -6.06 -18.41 9.55
N PRO A 25 -6.60 -18.75 10.73
CA PRO A 25 -7.97 -18.39 11.08
C PRO A 25 -8.11 -16.88 11.07
N PHE A 26 -9.31 -16.38 10.76
CA PHE A 26 -9.59 -14.96 10.85
C PHE A 26 -9.52 -14.51 12.31
N VAL A 27 -8.58 -13.61 12.61
CA VAL A 27 -8.44 -13.02 13.94
C VAL A 27 -8.78 -11.53 13.83
N SER A 28 -9.78 -11.06 14.57
CA SER A 28 -10.03 -9.62 14.72
C SER A 28 -8.90 -8.93 15.48
N THR A 29 -8.16 -9.69 16.28
CA THR A 29 -6.95 -9.25 16.98
C THR A 29 -5.78 -9.08 16.01
N PRO A 30 -5.07 -7.93 16.04
CA PRO A 30 -3.85 -7.75 15.27
C PRO A 30 -2.86 -8.89 15.53
N THR A 31 -2.50 -9.61 14.48
CA THR A 31 -1.65 -10.81 14.56
C THR A 31 -0.36 -10.56 13.77
N PRO A 32 0.80 -10.43 14.44
CA PRO A 32 2.07 -10.23 13.76
C PRO A 32 2.52 -11.54 13.09
N VAL A 33 3.08 -11.42 11.89
CA VAL A 33 3.84 -12.50 11.25
C VAL A 33 5.30 -12.12 11.35
N ILE A 34 6.09 -13.04 11.91
CA ILE A 34 7.48 -12.77 12.29
C ILE A 34 8.46 -13.56 11.44
N ASP A 35 9.69 -13.06 11.33
CA ASP A 35 10.82 -13.81 10.79
C ASP A 35 11.55 -14.63 11.87
N ALA A 36 12.61 -15.33 11.48
CA ALA A 36 13.42 -16.17 12.37
C ALA A 36 14.12 -15.37 13.49
N ASP A 37 14.37 -14.08 13.28
CA ASP A 37 14.97 -13.17 14.26
C ASP A 37 13.90 -12.47 15.12
N ARG A 38 12.65 -12.92 15.02
CA ARG A 38 11.48 -12.35 15.70
C ARG A 38 11.17 -10.90 15.31
N ASN A 39 11.66 -10.44 14.15
CA ASN A 39 11.19 -9.18 13.59
C ASN A 39 9.75 -9.37 13.11
N ILE A 40 8.88 -8.42 13.43
CA ILE A 40 7.52 -8.37 12.90
C ILE A 40 7.64 -7.95 11.44
N LEU A 41 7.59 -8.94 10.53
CA LEU A 41 7.73 -8.72 9.10
C LEU A 41 6.50 -8.01 8.53
N LEU A 42 5.31 -8.42 8.97
CA LEU A 42 4.03 -7.85 8.58
C LEU A 42 3.00 -8.02 9.70
N LEU A 43 1.88 -7.30 9.61
CA LEU A 43 0.80 -7.34 10.59
C LEU A 43 -0.53 -7.63 9.91
N LEU A 44 -1.14 -8.77 10.27
CA LEU A 44 -2.55 -9.07 9.97
C LEU A 44 -3.40 -8.24 10.93
N ALA A 45 -3.66 -6.99 10.54
CA ALA A 45 -4.23 -5.98 11.41
C ALA A 45 -5.73 -6.16 11.67
N GLY A 46 -6.47 -6.78 10.75
CA GLY A 46 -7.92 -6.93 10.87
C GLY A 46 -8.62 -5.58 11.02
N PHE A 47 -9.56 -5.48 11.94
CA PHE A 47 -10.27 -4.27 12.33
C PHE A 47 -10.29 -4.14 13.85
N PRO A 48 -10.56 -2.96 14.43
CA PRO A 48 -10.50 -2.77 15.88
C PRO A 48 -11.46 -3.72 16.62
N PRO A 49 -10.98 -4.64 17.49
CA PRO A 49 -11.82 -5.68 18.09
C PRO A 49 -12.95 -5.16 18.98
N LYS A 50 -12.74 -3.99 19.59
CA LYS A 50 -13.68 -3.36 20.53
C LYS A 50 -14.70 -2.45 19.85
N ASP A 51 -14.53 -2.19 18.55
CA ASP A 51 -15.35 -1.27 17.79
C ASP A 51 -16.48 -2.03 17.07
N LYS A 52 -17.56 -2.26 17.80
CA LYS A 52 -18.72 -3.02 17.29
C LYS A 52 -19.43 -2.32 16.11
N SER A 53 -19.21 -1.02 15.93
CA SER A 53 -19.78 -0.26 14.82
C SER A 53 -18.84 -0.11 13.63
N TRP A 54 -17.67 -0.77 13.63
CA TRP A 54 -16.68 -0.65 12.55
C TRP A 54 -17.27 -0.93 11.16
N ASP A 55 -18.11 -1.95 11.04
CA ASP A 55 -18.73 -2.26 9.76
C ASP A 55 -19.68 -1.13 9.29
N ALA A 56 -20.64 -0.78 10.15
CA ALA A 56 -21.67 0.23 9.85
C ALA A 56 -21.12 1.65 9.70
N ASP A 57 -20.08 2.02 10.44
CA ASP A 57 -19.53 3.39 10.44
C ASP A 57 -18.31 3.56 9.54
N VAL A 58 -17.61 2.48 9.20
CA VAL A 58 -16.30 2.53 8.52
C VAL A 58 -16.29 1.69 7.26
N ALA A 59 -16.44 0.37 7.36
CA ALA A 59 -16.26 -0.52 6.21
C ALA A 59 -17.32 -0.25 5.12
N THR A 60 -18.60 -0.25 5.51
CA THR A 60 -19.72 -0.03 4.59
C THR A 60 -19.70 1.40 4.01
N PRO A 61 -19.64 2.48 4.81
CA PRO A 61 -19.61 3.83 4.25
C PRO A 61 -18.36 4.14 3.41
N ALA A 62 -17.20 3.53 3.71
CA ALA A 62 -16.02 3.66 2.86
C ALA A 62 -16.24 2.97 1.50
N ALA A 63 -16.85 1.78 1.49
CA ALA A 63 -17.16 1.06 0.26
C ALA A 63 -18.18 1.83 -0.59
N GLU A 64 -19.26 2.33 0.01
CA GLU A 64 -20.28 3.14 -0.67
C GLU A 64 -19.69 4.43 -1.25
N GLY A 65 -18.83 5.12 -0.48
CA GLY A 65 -18.12 6.30 -0.97
C GLY A 65 -17.22 5.99 -2.17
N MET A 66 -16.52 4.85 -2.13
CA MET A 66 -15.71 4.39 -3.26
C MET A 66 -16.57 4.00 -4.47
N GLU A 67 -17.71 3.35 -4.26
CA GLU A 67 -18.64 2.98 -5.33
C GLU A 67 -19.25 4.21 -6.01
N ALA A 68 -19.68 5.20 -5.23
CA ALA A 68 -20.17 6.47 -5.76
C ALA A 68 -19.07 7.18 -6.56
N ALA A 69 -17.86 7.26 -6.01
CA ALA A 69 -16.70 7.84 -6.71
C ALA A 69 -16.33 7.06 -7.99
N ALA A 70 -16.50 5.74 -8.01
CA ALA A 70 -16.21 4.91 -9.18
C ALA A 70 -17.08 5.27 -10.39
N LYS A 71 -18.31 5.74 -10.16
CA LYS A 71 -19.22 6.21 -11.22
C LYS A 71 -18.75 7.51 -11.88
N GLU A 72 -18.00 8.32 -11.15
CA GLU A 72 -17.57 9.66 -11.60
C GLU A 72 -16.08 9.78 -11.93
N ILE A 73 -15.26 8.81 -11.52
CA ILE A 73 -13.80 8.91 -11.68
C ILE A 73 -13.41 8.93 -13.16
N TYR A 74 -12.59 9.91 -13.55
CA TYR A 74 -12.02 9.93 -14.89
C TYR A 74 -10.86 8.95 -15.00
N THR A 75 -11.05 7.90 -15.79
CA THR A 75 -10.01 6.90 -16.08
C THR A 75 -9.14 7.30 -17.29
N GLY A 76 -9.63 8.18 -18.17
CA GLY A 76 -8.95 8.58 -19.40
C GLY A 76 -9.47 7.84 -20.64
N ALA A 77 -9.47 8.49 -21.81
CA ALA A 77 -9.91 7.87 -23.07
C ALA A 77 -9.08 6.63 -23.49
N LYS A 78 -7.87 6.45 -22.96
CA LYS A 78 -7.00 5.29 -23.19
C LYS A 78 -7.34 4.07 -22.32
N TRP A 79 -8.14 4.24 -21.27
CA TRP A 79 -8.52 3.15 -20.37
C TRP A 79 -9.59 2.26 -21.02
N HIS A 80 -10.51 2.86 -21.77
CA HIS A 80 -11.53 2.13 -22.55
C HIS A 80 -11.01 1.56 -23.89
N ARG A 81 -9.80 1.96 -24.34
CA ARG A 81 -9.26 1.59 -25.66
C ARG A 81 -8.28 0.41 -25.65
N LYS A 82 -7.95 -0.15 -24.47
CA LYS A 82 -6.94 -1.20 -24.30
C LYS A 82 -7.48 -2.56 -23.82
N ALA A 83 -8.75 -2.84 -24.09
CA ALA A 83 -9.32 -4.17 -23.92
C ALA A 83 -9.48 -4.89 -25.28
N GLY A 84 -8.58 -4.61 -26.23
CA GLY A 84 -8.40 -5.47 -27.39
C GLY A 84 -7.66 -6.74 -26.98
N LEU A 85 -8.00 -7.88 -27.60
CA LEU A 85 -7.44 -9.21 -27.35
C LEU A 85 -5.90 -9.30 -27.38
N ASN A 86 -5.19 -8.27 -27.87
CA ASN A 86 -3.74 -8.20 -28.01
C ASN A 86 -3.05 -7.16 -27.10
N ASP A 87 -3.76 -6.45 -26.22
CA ASP A 87 -3.13 -5.55 -25.27
C ASP A 87 -2.67 -6.32 -24.01
N PRO A 88 -1.42 -6.13 -23.54
CA PRO A 88 -0.94 -6.82 -22.35
C PRO A 88 -1.78 -6.41 -21.14
N VAL A 89 -2.34 -7.41 -20.45
CA VAL A 89 -3.08 -7.23 -19.20
C VAL A 89 -2.24 -6.37 -18.25
N PRO A 90 -2.77 -5.29 -17.67
CA PRO A 90 -1.98 -4.46 -16.76
C PRO A 90 -1.44 -5.30 -15.60
N ARG A 91 -0.22 -5.00 -15.14
CA ARG A 91 0.49 -5.73 -14.07
C ARG A 91 -0.35 -6.06 -12.83
N ARG A 92 -1.33 -5.21 -12.50
CA ARG A 92 -2.18 -5.32 -11.31
C ARG A 92 -3.63 -5.74 -11.64
N GLY A 93 -3.91 -6.22 -12.85
CA GLY A 93 -5.27 -6.49 -13.31
C GLY A 93 -5.95 -5.26 -13.94
N SER A 94 -7.19 -5.46 -14.38
CA SER A 94 -7.93 -4.52 -15.22
C SER A 94 -8.92 -3.63 -14.45
N HIS A 95 -8.78 -3.48 -13.11
CA HIS A 95 -9.65 -2.61 -12.31
C HIS A 95 -9.13 -1.17 -12.24
N ALA A 96 -10.04 -0.22 -12.07
CA ALA A 96 -9.69 1.20 -12.03
C ALA A 96 -8.93 1.51 -10.73
N ALA A 97 -7.65 1.83 -10.85
CA ALA A 97 -6.80 2.23 -9.72
C ALA A 97 -6.24 3.64 -9.95
N LYS A 98 -6.34 4.50 -8.93
CA LYS A 98 -5.75 5.85 -8.96
C LYS A 98 -4.89 6.09 -7.74
N HIS A 99 -3.61 6.34 -7.98
CA HIS A 99 -2.66 6.82 -6.98
C HIS A 99 -2.84 8.33 -6.77
N VAL A 100 -2.88 8.78 -5.51
CA VAL A 100 -3.03 10.19 -5.12
C VAL A 100 -2.13 10.52 -3.94
N GLY A 101 -1.60 11.74 -3.90
CA GLY A 101 -0.63 12.18 -2.90
C GLY A 101 0.69 12.55 -3.56
N VAL A 102 1.77 12.49 -2.79
CA VAL A 102 3.09 13.01 -3.16
C VAL A 102 4.04 11.87 -3.49
N ALA A 103 4.60 11.92 -4.69
CA ALA A 103 5.55 10.92 -5.16
C ALA A 103 6.80 11.57 -5.76
N MET A 104 7.87 10.78 -5.84
CA MET A 104 9.10 11.11 -6.56
C MET A 104 9.56 9.89 -7.37
N GLY A 105 9.70 10.06 -8.68
CA GLY A 105 10.09 9.01 -9.61
C GLY A 105 9.85 9.42 -11.06
N GLY A 106 10.10 8.51 -12.02
CA GLY A 106 9.73 8.70 -13.42
C GLY A 106 10.34 9.93 -14.11
N GLY A 107 11.52 10.39 -13.68
CA GLY A 107 12.18 11.58 -14.24
C GLY A 107 11.74 12.92 -13.64
N GLN A 108 10.90 12.92 -12.60
CA GLN A 108 10.61 14.14 -11.85
C GLN A 108 11.88 14.76 -11.28
N ARG A 109 11.97 16.10 -11.33
CA ARG A 109 13.09 16.88 -10.78
C ARG A 109 13.00 17.05 -9.26
N TYR A 110 11.80 16.96 -8.70
CA TYR A 110 11.54 17.08 -7.27
C TYR A 110 10.21 16.39 -6.90
N PRO A 111 9.93 16.15 -5.60
CA PRO A 111 8.67 15.57 -5.16
C PRO A 111 7.49 16.53 -5.39
N GLN A 112 6.39 15.99 -5.90
CA GLN A 112 5.18 16.77 -6.15
C GLN A 112 3.94 15.88 -6.04
N ASN A 113 2.77 16.49 -5.92
CA ASN A 113 1.52 15.75 -6.02
C ASN A 113 1.37 15.12 -7.40
N LEU A 114 0.89 13.87 -7.43
CA LEU A 114 0.56 13.17 -8.66
C LEU A 114 -0.49 13.98 -9.46
N ALA A 115 -0.25 14.12 -10.76
CA ALA A 115 -1.09 14.91 -11.64
C ALA A 115 -2.44 14.22 -11.91
N HIS A 116 -3.53 14.97 -11.76
CA HIS A 116 -4.88 14.51 -12.02
C HIS A 116 -5.74 15.61 -12.65
N ALA A 117 -6.77 15.21 -13.40
CA ALA A 117 -7.80 16.13 -13.86
C ALA A 117 -8.53 16.77 -12.66
N ALA A 118 -9.01 18.01 -12.82
CA ALA A 118 -9.68 18.76 -11.75
C ALA A 118 -10.83 17.98 -11.11
N ARG A 119 -11.67 17.30 -11.93
CA ARG A 119 -12.76 16.44 -11.42
C ARG A 119 -12.28 15.32 -10.50
N ASN A 120 -11.15 14.68 -10.81
CA ASN A 120 -10.61 13.61 -9.96
C ASN A 120 -10.08 14.19 -8.64
N LEU A 121 -9.48 15.39 -8.66
CA LEU A 121 -9.03 16.05 -7.45
C LEU A 121 -10.19 16.37 -6.50
N LEU A 122 -11.35 16.77 -7.03
CA LEU A 122 -12.57 16.97 -6.24
C LEU A 122 -13.05 15.64 -5.62
N ILE A 123 -13.09 14.56 -6.41
CA ILE A 123 -13.45 13.22 -5.92
C ILE A 123 -12.52 12.77 -4.79
N PHE A 124 -11.19 12.89 -4.96
CA PHE A 124 -10.24 12.51 -3.91
C PHE A 124 -10.39 13.38 -2.67
N THR A 125 -10.66 14.67 -2.82
CA THR A 125 -10.91 15.58 -1.69
C THR A 125 -12.15 15.12 -0.91
N GLY A 126 -13.23 14.73 -1.61
CA GLY A 126 -14.41 14.15 -0.99
C GLY A 126 -14.12 12.84 -0.26
N LEU A 127 -13.43 11.90 -0.91
CA LEU A 127 -13.07 10.61 -0.32
C LEU A 127 -12.20 10.75 0.95
N PHE A 128 -11.17 11.59 0.91
CA PHE A 128 -10.34 11.86 2.10
C PHE A 128 -11.08 12.64 3.19
N GLY A 129 -12.15 13.35 2.83
CA GLY A 129 -13.06 14.01 3.75
C GLY A 129 -14.01 13.05 4.49
N LEU A 130 -14.22 11.84 3.98
CA LEU A 130 -15.10 10.85 4.62
C LEU A 130 -14.55 10.42 5.99
N LYS A 131 -15.41 10.45 7.01
CA LYS A 131 -15.08 9.98 8.36
C LYS A 131 -14.62 8.52 8.35
N SER A 132 -15.22 7.69 7.50
CA SER A 132 -14.83 6.28 7.31
C SER A 132 -13.38 6.14 6.81
N ILE A 133 -13.00 6.85 5.74
CA ILE A 133 -11.63 6.84 5.21
C ILE A 133 -10.62 7.41 6.22
N GLN A 134 -10.99 8.46 6.97
CA GLN A 134 -10.15 8.98 8.05
C GLN A 134 -9.98 7.98 9.21
N ARG A 135 -11.02 7.21 9.56
CA ARG A 135 -10.93 6.14 10.57
C ARG A 135 -10.04 4.99 10.11
N LEU A 136 -10.08 4.61 8.83
CA LEU A 136 -9.12 3.65 8.24
C LEU A 136 -7.68 4.15 8.38
N ALA A 137 -7.42 5.41 7.99
CA ALA A 137 -6.10 6.01 8.13
C ALA A 137 -5.63 6.05 9.60
N GLY A 138 -6.53 6.42 10.52
CA GLY A 138 -6.25 6.42 11.97
C GLY A 138 -5.90 5.02 12.49
N TRP A 139 -6.65 4.00 12.12
CA TRP A 139 -6.38 2.61 12.50
C TRP A 139 -5.00 2.15 12.02
N THR A 140 -4.68 2.41 10.75
CA THR A 140 -3.37 2.07 10.20
C THR A 140 -2.23 2.80 10.90
N ASN A 141 -2.42 4.08 11.25
CA ASN A 141 -1.42 4.89 11.91
C ASN A 141 -1.09 4.35 13.30
N VAL A 142 -2.12 4.09 14.12
CA VAL A 142 -1.94 3.57 15.49
C VAL A 142 -1.27 2.21 15.48
N LEU A 143 -1.65 1.31 14.58
CA LEU A 143 -1.02 -0.01 14.49
C LEU A 143 0.43 0.05 14.00
N PHE A 144 0.73 0.90 13.03
CA PHE A 144 2.11 1.07 12.59
C PHE A 144 2.98 1.57 13.74
N MET A 145 2.53 2.59 14.47
CA MET A 145 3.22 3.11 15.64
C MET A 145 3.41 2.05 16.74
N ALA A 146 2.40 1.22 16.99
CA ALA A 146 2.44 0.20 18.04
C ALA A 146 3.37 -0.99 17.72
N PHE A 147 3.40 -1.43 16.46
CA PHE A 147 4.08 -2.67 16.06
C PHE A 147 5.43 -2.45 15.36
N ALA A 148 5.74 -1.23 14.90
CA ALA A 148 7.05 -0.89 14.33
C ALA A 148 7.36 0.61 14.58
N PRO A 149 7.56 1.03 15.85
CA PRO A 149 7.69 2.43 16.22
C PRO A 149 8.86 3.13 15.51
N ASP A 150 10.01 2.47 15.38
CA ASP A 150 11.18 3.06 14.72
C ASP A 150 10.95 3.27 13.22
N LEU A 151 10.31 2.31 12.56
CA LEU A 151 9.96 2.44 11.14
C LEU A 151 8.85 3.48 10.93
N HIS A 152 7.89 3.57 11.85
CA HIS A 152 6.86 4.61 11.85
C HIS A 152 7.48 6.00 11.99
N GLU A 153 8.40 6.17 12.93
CA GLU A 153 9.14 7.42 13.13
C GLU A 153 9.96 7.78 11.88
N TYR A 154 10.60 6.79 11.24
CA TYR A 154 11.31 7.01 9.98
C TYR A 154 10.40 7.56 8.87
N TYR A 155 9.17 7.04 8.74
CA TYR A 155 8.16 7.57 7.82
C TYR A 155 7.72 8.98 8.21
N ARG A 156 7.39 9.20 9.49
CA ARG A 156 6.90 10.48 10.01
C ARG A 156 7.95 11.59 9.84
N ALA A 157 9.19 11.35 10.25
CA ALA A 157 10.30 12.27 10.12
C ALA A 157 10.61 12.60 8.66
N THR A 158 10.60 11.58 7.78
CA THR A 158 10.80 11.79 6.33
C THR A 158 9.71 12.69 5.75
N TYR A 159 8.44 12.46 6.10
CA TYR A 159 7.35 13.29 5.57
C TYR A 159 7.37 14.71 6.17
N ALA A 160 7.71 14.85 7.45
CA ALA A 160 7.89 16.16 8.09
C ALA A 160 9.01 16.97 7.40
N ALA A 161 10.17 16.35 7.16
CA ALA A 161 11.28 16.95 6.44
C ALA A 161 10.87 17.38 5.02
N LEU A 162 10.14 16.53 4.30
CA LEU A 162 9.60 16.86 2.98
C LEU A 162 8.67 18.09 3.03
N CYS A 163 7.76 18.16 4.00
CA CYS A 163 6.85 19.29 4.14
C CYS A 163 7.59 20.58 4.50
N ASN A 164 8.60 20.50 5.37
CA ASN A 164 9.42 21.65 5.74
C ASN A 164 10.23 22.16 4.55
N TRP A 165 10.89 21.26 3.81
CA TRP A 165 11.57 21.61 2.56
C TRP A 165 10.60 22.29 1.59
N ASP A 166 9.40 21.73 1.41
CA ASP A 166 8.41 22.24 0.46
C ASP A 166 7.99 23.68 0.79
N ARG A 167 7.76 23.98 2.07
CA ARG A 167 7.38 25.30 2.60
C ARG A 167 8.46 26.37 2.34
N LEU A 168 9.73 25.97 2.37
CA LEU A 168 10.86 26.87 2.14
C LEU A 168 11.09 27.17 0.65
N GLN A 169 10.46 26.43 -0.26
CA GLN A 169 10.61 26.67 -1.69
C GLN A 169 9.72 27.84 -2.14
N GLN A 170 10.27 28.72 -2.98
CA GLN A 170 9.49 29.78 -3.64
C GLN A 170 8.74 29.22 -4.86
N ARG A 171 7.66 28.46 -4.62
CA ARG A 171 6.88 27.81 -5.68
C ARG A 171 5.40 28.19 -5.64
N ALA A 172 4.80 28.33 -6.82
CA ALA A 172 3.38 28.64 -6.96
C ALA A 172 2.46 27.51 -6.47
N LYS A 173 2.95 26.27 -6.39
CA LYS A 173 2.17 25.10 -5.95
C LYS A 173 2.97 24.30 -4.92
N HIS A 174 2.46 24.29 -3.70
CA HIS A 174 2.98 23.50 -2.59
C HIS A 174 2.35 22.11 -2.54
N ILE A 175 3.05 21.20 -1.87
CA ILE A 175 2.57 19.85 -1.60
C ILE A 175 1.25 19.90 -0.81
N ARG A 176 0.25 19.17 -1.33
CA ARG A 176 -1.02 18.89 -0.65
C ARG A 176 -0.93 17.54 0.04
N ARG A 177 -1.24 17.53 1.34
CA ARG A 177 -1.32 16.30 2.15
C ARG A 177 -2.67 15.62 1.89
N ASN A 178 -2.69 14.28 1.91
CA ASN A 178 -3.92 13.51 1.78
C ASN A 178 -4.80 13.61 3.03
N PHE A 179 -4.18 13.79 4.20
CA PHE A 179 -4.86 13.85 5.49
C PHE A 179 -4.33 14.98 6.38
N PRO A 180 -5.08 15.37 7.42
CA PRO A 180 -4.56 16.21 8.51
C PRO A 180 -3.35 15.58 9.20
N GLU A 181 -2.53 16.41 9.84
CA GLU A 181 -1.25 16.01 10.44
C GLU A 181 -1.33 14.81 11.40
N ARG A 182 -2.38 14.75 12.23
CA ARG A 182 -2.59 13.65 13.20
C ARG A 182 -2.78 12.26 12.55
N LEU A 183 -3.11 12.20 11.26
CA LEU A 183 -3.33 10.96 10.50
C LEU A 183 -2.20 10.72 9.47
N LEU A 184 -1.20 11.60 9.43
CA LEU A 184 -0.24 11.66 8.35
C LEU A 184 0.95 10.72 8.60
N VAL A 185 1.01 9.63 7.85
CA VAL A 185 2.16 8.70 7.85
C VAL A 185 2.66 8.48 6.44
N PHE A 186 1.73 8.18 5.53
CA PHE A 186 2.03 7.84 4.15
C PHE A 186 1.87 9.06 3.22
N THR A 187 2.81 9.26 2.30
CA THR A 187 2.72 10.37 1.35
C THR A 187 1.71 10.12 0.24
N THR A 188 1.38 8.86 -0.04
CA THR A 188 0.56 8.43 -1.17
C THR A 188 -0.49 7.42 -0.72
N ALA A 189 -1.60 7.39 -1.44
CA ALA A 189 -2.62 6.36 -1.31
C ALA A 189 -3.10 5.90 -2.70
N THR A 190 -3.69 4.71 -2.76
CA THR A 190 -4.44 4.24 -3.94
C THR A 190 -5.87 3.94 -3.54
N PHE A 191 -6.81 4.46 -4.32
CA PHE A 191 -8.17 3.97 -4.36
C PHE A 191 -8.31 2.98 -5.53
N ASN A 192 -8.67 1.74 -5.23
CA ASN A 192 -9.00 0.71 -6.21
C ASN A 192 -10.53 0.60 -6.29
N PHE A 193 -11.09 1.18 -7.34
CA PHE A 193 -12.51 1.52 -7.50
C PHE A 193 -13.41 0.36 -7.96
N GLY A 194 -12.95 -0.89 -7.88
CA GLY A 194 -13.81 -2.06 -8.15
C GLY A 194 -14.48 -2.01 -9.55
N PRO A 195 -15.70 -2.57 -9.71
CA PRO A 195 -16.47 -3.31 -8.69
C PRO A 195 -15.83 -4.66 -8.34
N VAL A 196 -14.92 -5.16 -9.18
CA VAL A 196 -14.14 -6.39 -8.95
C VAL A 196 -12.66 -6.05 -8.96
N THR A 197 -12.11 -5.68 -7.81
CA THR A 197 -10.67 -5.45 -7.65
C THR A 197 -9.96 -6.79 -7.55
N VAL A 198 -9.37 -7.27 -8.64
CA VAL A 198 -8.55 -8.51 -8.71
C VAL A 198 -7.17 -8.16 -9.20
N THR A 199 -6.15 -8.60 -8.46
CA THR A 199 -4.75 -8.35 -8.82
C THR A 199 -4.07 -9.64 -9.28
N LEU A 200 -3.12 -9.50 -10.21
CA LEU A 200 -2.17 -10.56 -10.56
C LEU A 200 -1.00 -10.52 -9.56
N PRO A 201 -0.20 -11.59 -9.41
CA PRO A 201 0.98 -11.56 -8.54
C PRO A 201 1.91 -10.42 -8.92
N HIS A 202 2.23 -9.59 -7.94
CA HIS A 202 3.11 -8.46 -8.16
C HIS A 202 3.81 -8.02 -6.87
N ILE A 203 4.84 -7.19 -7.04
CA ILE A 203 5.46 -6.40 -5.98
C ILE A 203 5.30 -4.91 -6.28
N ASP A 204 5.28 -4.09 -5.25
CA ASP A 204 5.32 -2.63 -5.35
C ASP A 204 6.75 -2.12 -5.32
N PHE A 205 7.56 -2.50 -6.31
CA PHE A 205 8.99 -2.19 -6.37
C PHE A 205 9.35 -0.70 -6.22
N GLY A 206 8.39 0.22 -6.40
CA GLY A 206 8.57 1.65 -6.20
C GLY A 206 8.46 2.12 -4.74
N ASN A 207 7.97 1.28 -3.84
CA ASN A 207 7.87 1.57 -2.41
C ASN A 207 9.20 1.31 -1.69
N LEU A 208 9.33 1.80 -0.46
CA LEU A 208 10.48 1.51 0.38
C LEU A 208 10.60 -0.01 0.62
N ALA A 209 11.78 -0.59 0.37
CA ALA A 209 11.97 -2.05 0.35
C ALA A 209 11.61 -2.73 1.69
N TRP A 210 12.12 -2.21 2.81
CA TRP A 210 11.76 -2.67 4.15
C TRP A 210 10.53 -1.92 4.71
N GLY A 211 9.96 -0.98 3.96
CA GLY A 211 8.87 -0.16 4.47
C GLY A 211 7.52 -0.87 4.40
N TRP A 212 6.64 -0.60 5.35
CA TRP A 212 5.26 -1.08 5.26
C TRP A 212 4.41 -0.19 4.35
N CYS A 213 3.47 -0.82 3.65
CA CYS A 213 2.27 -0.20 3.12
C CYS A 213 1.06 -0.77 3.85
N THR A 214 -0.09 -0.13 3.71
CA THR A 214 -1.36 -0.66 4.22
C THR A 214 -2.28 -1.04 3.06
N VAL A 215 -3.03 -2.11 3.23
CA VAL A 215 -4.14 -2.48 2.35
C VAL A 215 -5.35 -2.72 3.22
N THR A 216 -6.48 -2.08 2.91
CA THR A 216 -7.78 -2.35 3.50
C THR A 216 -8.71 -2.89 2.43
N ALA A 217 -9.30 -4.06 2.64
CA ALA A 217 -10.36 -4.59 1.79
C ALA A 217 -11.70 -3.92 2.12
N LEU A 218 -12.48 -3.62 1.10
CA LEU A 218 -13.80 -2.97 1.19
C LEU A 218 -14.75 -3.62 0.18
N GLY A 219 -16.06 -3.38 0.31
CA GLY A 219 -17.09 -3.93 -0.56
C GLY A 219 -17.91 -5.02 0.13
N ASN A 220 -18.79 -5.66 -0.65
CA ASN A 220 -19.67 -6.71 -0.17
C ASN A 220 -19.33 -8.02 -0.88
N PHE A 221 -18.57 -8.89 -0.21
CA PHE A 221 -18.18 -10.20 -0.72
C PHE A 221 -18.07 -11.21 0.42
N ASN A 222 -18.28 -12.50 0.11
CA ASN A 222 -18.08 -13.58 1.07
C ASN A 222 -16.59 -13.94 1.19
N PRO A 223 -15.93 -13.61 2.31
CA PRO A 223 -14.50 -13.86 2.51
C PRO A 223 -14.15 -15.35 2.63
N ASP A 224 -15.13 -16.23 2.87
CA ASP A 224 -14.95 -17.68 2.92
C ASP A 224 -14.95 -18.32 1.51
N ARG A 225 -15.38 -17.56 0.49
CA ARG A 225 -15.53 -18.07 -0.89
C ARG A 225 -14.61 -17.38 -1.89
N GLY A 226 -14.05 -16.23 -1.57
CA GLY A 226 -13.23 -15.44 -2.48
C GLY A 226 -12.59 -14.21 -1.83
N GLY A 227 -11.89 -13.41 -2.62
CA GLY A 227 -11.31 -12.14 -2.16
C GLY A 227 -10.09 -12.25 -1.24
N HIS A 228 -9.63 -13.47 -0.94
CA HIS A 228 -8.43 -13.76 -0.16
C HIS A 228 -7.22 -12.98 -0.66
N LEU A 229 -6.35 -12.58 0.27
CA LEU A 229 -5.04 -12.01 -0.03
C LEU A 229 -4.02 -13.15 -0.02
N VAL A 230 -3.23 -13.29 -1.07
CA VAL A 230 -2.16 -14.30 -1.14
C VAL A 230 -0.81 -13.58 -1.03
N LEU A 231 0.04 -14.06 -0.14
CA LEU A 231 1.44 -13.67 -0.01
C LEU A 231 2.30 -14.83 -0.50
N TRP A 232 2.73 -14.77 -1.76
CA TRP A 232 3.29 -15.89 -2.48
C TRP A 232 4.60 -16.39 -1.86
N ASP A 233 5.50 -15.47 -1.54
CA ASP A 233 6.83 -15.79 -1.02
C ASP A 233 6.77 -16.39 0.40
N LEU A 234 5.70 -16.08 1.14
CA LEU A 234 5.43 -16.63 2.47
C LEU A 234 4.55 -17.89 2.44
N LYS A 235 4.05 -18.29 1.26
CA LYS A 235 3.08 -19.39 1.08
C LYS A 235 1.83 -19.24 1.95
N LEU A 236 1.36 -18.00 2.13
CA LEU A 236 0.17 -17.69 2.92
C LEU A 236 -1.02 -17.34 2.02
N ILE A 237 -2.16 -17.97 2.29
CA ILE A 237 -3.47 -17.57 1.77
C ILE A 237 -4.27 -17.05 2.95
N ILE A 238 -4.61 -15.78 2.92
CA ILE A 238 -5.20 -15.07 4.05
C ILE A 238 -6.65 -14.77 3.73
N ARG A 239 -7.56 -15.28 4.56
CA ARG A 239 -8.95 -14.82 4.59
C ARG A 239 -8.97 -13.34 4.94
N PHE A 240 -9.42 -12.50 4.01
CA PHE A 240 -9.26 -11.05 4.11
C PHE A 240 -10.61 -10.33 3.93
N PRO A 241 -11.42 -10.24 5.00
CA PRO A 241 -12.79 -9.75 4.89
C PRO A 241 -12.90 -8.24 4.67
N PRO A 242 -14.06 -7.76 4.17
CA PRO A 242 -14.36 -6.33 4.13
C PRO A 242 -14.09 -5.64 5.48
N GLY A 243 -13.56 -4.43 5.44
CA GLY A 243 -13.18 -3.65 6.61
C GLY A 243 -11.84 -4.05 7.24
N SER A 244 -11.25 -5.19 6.85
CA SER A 244 -9.97 -5.64 7.40
C SER A 244 -8.78 -5.00 6.72
N THR A 245 -7.73 -4.81 7.51
CA THR A 245 -6.48 -4.18 7.09
C THR A 245 -5.30 -5.12 7.28
N ILE A 246 -4.27 -4.96 6.45
CA ILE A 246 -2.95 -5.57 6.61
C ILE A 246 -1.89 -4.49 6.44
N LEU A 247 -0.80 -4.60 7.20
CA LEU A 247 0.43 -3.83 6.98
C LEU A 247 1.50 -4.80 6.50
N LEU A 248 2.13 -4.55 5.35
CA LEU A 248 3.11 -5.45 4.77
C LEU A 248 4.20 -4.72 3.97
N PRO A 249 5.41 -5.30 3.84
CA PRO A 249 6.45 -4.77 2.97
C PRO A 249 6.18 -5.15 1.51
N SER A 250 5.24 -4.44 0.88
CA SER A 250 4.75 -4.77 -0.47
C SER A 250 5.79 -4.63 -1.58
N ALA A 251 6.90 -3.95 -1.32
CA ALA A 251 8.02 -3.83 -2.24
C ALA A 251 8.80 -5.12 -2.44
N ILE A 252 8.79 -6.02 -1.45
CA ILE A 252 9.57 -7.27 -1.45
C ILE A 252 8.69 -8.52 -1.39
N LEU A 253 7.46 -8.42 -0.86
CA LEU A 253 6.54 -9.55 -0.82
C LEU A 253 5.63 -9.54 -2.05
N ARG A 254 5.75 -10.60 -2.86
CA ARG A 254 4.85 -10.85 -3.97
C ARG A 254 3.47 -11.16 -3.44
N HIS A 255 2.50 -10.36 -3.86
CA HIS A 255 1.13 -10.46 -3.38
C HIS A 255 0.12 -10.30 -4.50
N LEU A 256 -1.08 -10.83 -4.26
CA LEU A 256 -2.26 -10.68 -5.10
C LEU A 256 -3.51 -10.87 -4.25
N ASN A 257 -4.67 -10.58 -4.82
CA ASN A 257 -5.94 -10.95 -4.22
C ASN A 257 -6.78 -11.76 -5.21
N LEU A 258 -7.46 -12.79 -4.69
CA LEU A 258 -8.26 -13.69 -5.48
C LEU A 258 -9.56 -13.03 -5.97
N LYS A 259 -10.20 -13.70 -6.93
CA LYS A 259 -11.54 -13.36 -7.42
C LYS A 259 -12.58 -13.49 -6.31
N ILE A 260 -13.67 -12.74 -6.47
CA ILE A 260 -14.88 -12.82 -5.64
C ILE A 260 -15.98 -13.52 -6.42
N GLY A 261 -17.07 -13.88 -5.74
CA GLY A 261 -18.25 -14.50 -6.33
C GLY A 261 -19.01 -13.58 -7.30
N PRO A 262 -19.92 -14.15 -8.10
CA PRO A 262 -20.77 -13.36 -8.99
C PRO A 262 -21.65 -12.40 -8.17
N ASN A 263 -21.85 -11.18 -8.69
CA ASN A 263 -22.62 -10.11 -8.07
C ASN A 263 -22.07 -9.56 -6.74
N GLU A 264 -20.88 -9.99 -6.32
CA GLU A 264 -20.17 -9.41 -5.19
C GLU A 264 -19.37 -8.17 -5.63
N THR A 265 -19.05 -7.29 -4.68
CA THR A 265 -18.21 -6.12 -4.91
C THR A 265 -16.97 -6.16 -4.04
N ARG A 266 -15.83 -5.71 -4.58
CA ARG A 266 -14.58 -5.54 -3.86
C ARG A 266 -13.84 -4.30 -4.32
N PHE A 267 -13.56 -3.44 -3.35
CA PHE A 267 -12.72 -2.27 -3.45
C PHE A 267 -11.50 -2.46 -2.55
N SER A 268 -10.48 -1.62 -2.72
CA SER A 268 -9.47 -1.50 -1.69
C SER A 268 -8.90 -0.10 -1.58
N PHE A 269 -8.63 0.30 -0.34
CA PHE A 269 -7.88 1.50 -0.02
C PHE A 269 -6.47 1.11 0.42
N THR A 270 -5.46 1.73 -0.15
CA THR A 270 -4.06 1.44 0.17
C THR A 270 -3.32 2.71 0.50
N GLN A 271 -2.36 2.65 1.41
CA GLN A 271 -1.50 3.78 1.77
C GLN A 271 -0.04 3.34 1.74
N PHE A 272 0.83 4.17 1.17
CA PHE A 272 2.24 3.85 0.98
C PHE A 272 3.08 5.11 0.77
N THR A 273 4.39 4.98 0.93
CA THR A 273 5.34 6.03 0.60
C THR A 273 6.34 5.49 -0.44
N PRO A 274 6.42 6.08 -1.64
CA PRO A 274 7.42 5.69 -2.63
C PRO A 274 8.85 5.88 -2.11
N ALA A 275 9.75 4.94 -2.41
CA ALA A 275 11.17 4.98 -2.02
C ALA A 275 11.88 6.27 -2.47
N GLY A 276 11.41 6.88 -3.57
CA GLY A 276 11.95 8.13 -4.09
C GLY A 276 11.84 9.30 -3.11
N ILE A 277 10.83 9.30 -2.22
CA ILE A 277 10.68 10.33 -1.18
C ILE A 277 11.78 10.19 -0.14
N PHE A 278 12.00 8.98 0.38
CA PHE A 278 13.06 8.70 1.35
C PHE A 278 14.44 9.03 0.78
N ARG A 279 14.69 8.64 -0.48
CA ARG A 279 15.93 8.97 -1.17
C ARG A 279 16.13 10.47 -1.34
N TRP A 280 15.07 11.21 -1.67
CA TRP A 280 15.14 12.68 -1.78
C TRP A 280 15.55 13.32 -0.46
N VAL A 281 14.94 12.92 0.65
CA VAL A 281 15.28 13.45 1.99
C VAL A 281 16.70 13.02 2.40
N TYR A 282 17.07 11.75 2.21
CA TYR A 282 18.43 11.25 2.49
C TYR A 282 19.51 12.02 1.72
N ASN A 283 19.21 12.38 0.47
CA ASN A 283 20.12 13.12 -0.40
C ASN A 283 20.10 14.63 -0.15
N ASP A 284 19.60 15.10 0.99
CA ASP A 284 19.52 16.52 1.31
C ASP A 284 18.79 17.29 0.20
N PHE A 285 17.61 16.75 -0.15
CA PHE A 285 16.67 17.30 -1.12
C PHE A 285 17.26 17.51 -2.52
N ARG A 286 18.05 16.52 -2.99
CA ARG A 286 18.62 16.46 -4.34
C ARG A 286 18.39 15.10 -5.00
N THR A 287 18.39 15.06 -6.32
CA THR A 287 18.35 13.78 -7.04
C THR A 287 19.73 13.11 -7.03
N ASP A 288 19.75 11.78 -7.18
CA ASP A 288 21.01 11.06 -7.45
C ASP A 288 21.73 11.63 -8.69
N LYS A 289 20.97 12.11 -9.68
CA LYS A 289 21.52 12.74 -10.90
C LYS A 289 22.23 14.05 -10.56
N ASP A 290 21.61 14.93 -9.78
CA ASP A 290 22.20 16.22 -9.40
C ASP A 290 23.47 16.00 -8.58
N ILE A 291 23.43 15.04 -7.66
CA ILE A 291 24.58 14.66 -6.84
C ILE A 291 25.74 14.15 -7.70
N ASN A 292 25.47 13.22 -8.63
CA ASN A 292 26.53 12.64 -9.46
C ASN A 292 27.08 13.62 -10.50
N ALA A 293 26.29 14.61 -10.90
CA ALA A 293 26.73 15.66 -11.84
C ALA A 293 27.43 16.84 -11.14
N ALA A 294 27.22 17.03 -9.84
CA ALA A 294 27.78 18.14 -9.10
C ALA A 294 29.30 17.97 -8.94
N ARG A 295 30.06 18.92 -9.50
CA ARG A 295 31.52 19.00 -9.34
C ARG A 295 31.97 19.15 -7.89
N SER A 296 31.08 19.61 -7.01
CA SER A 296 31.34 19.77 -5.58
C SER A 296 31.19 18.48 -4.78
N THR A 297 30.63 17.40 -5.36
CA THR A 297 30.53 16.12 -4.65
C THR A 297 31.92 15.48 -4.60
N THR A 298 32.44 15.29 -3.40
CA THR A 298 33.77 14.72 -3.17
C THR A 298 33.77 13.20 -3.34
N GLN A 299 34.95 12.62 -3.63
CA GLN A 299 35.11 11.17 -3.64
C GLN A 299 34.70 10.53 -2.30
N ALA A 300 34.98 11.20 -1.19
CA ALA A 300 34.60 10.73 0.15
C ALA A 300 33.08 10.60 0.31
N GLU A 301 32.30 11.56 -0.22
CA GLU A 301 30.83 11.49 -0.22
C GLU A 301 30.31 10.34 -1.11
N HIS A 302 30.94 10.10 -2.26
CA HIS A 302 30.59 8.95 -3.11
C HIS A 302 30.84 7.62 -2.39
N GLU A 303 31.99 7.46 -1.75
CA GLU A 303 32.31 6.25 -0.97
C GLU A 303 31.41 6.09 0.25
N GLN A 304 31.06 7.18 0.93
CA GLN A 304 30.10 7.14 2.04
C GLN A 304 28.73 6.64 1.56
N ARG A 305 28.21 7.18 0.44
CA ARG A 305 26.93 6.71 -0.11
C ARG A 305 26.99 5.24 -0.54
N LYS A 306 28.13 4.76 -1.04
CA LYS A 306 28.33 3.34 -1.37
C LYS A 306 28.26 2.48 -0.10
N ARG A 307 28.92 2.89 0.99
CA ARG A 307 28.83 2.23 2.30
C ARG A 307 27.41 2.23 2.86
N ASP A 308 26.72 3.36 2.79
CA ASP A 308 25.34 3.46 3.25
C ASP A 308 24.40 2.56 2.44
N ARG A 309 24.54 2.53 1.11
CA ARG A 309 23.76 1.62 0.24
C ARG A 309 23.96 0.15 0.63
N ALA A 310 25.19 -0.25 0.97
CA ALA A 310 25.49 -1.62 1.37
C ALA A 310 24.87 -2.01 2.72
N ARG A 311 24.76 -1.06 3.66
CA ARG A 311 24.18 -1.29 5.00
C ARG A 311 22.68 -1.05 5.09
N ARG A 312 22.12 -0.30 4.15
CA ARG A 312 20.73 0.20 4.18
C ARG A 312 19.68 -0.89 4.41
N TRP A 313 19.86 -2.06 3.82
CA TRP A 313 18.94 -3.18 4.05
C TRP A 313 18.96 -3.62 5.52
N GLN A 314 20.14 -3.87 6.06
CA GLN A 314 20.31 -4.31 7.44
C GLN A 314 19.82 -3.25 8.43
N GLU A 315 20.12 -1.97 8.17
CA GLU A 315 19.62 -0.85 8.98
C GLU A 315 18.10 -0.73 8.90
N GLY A 316 17.51 -0.93 7.73
CA GLY A 316 16.08 -0.90 7.53
C GLY A 316 15.34 -2.02 8.27
N ILE A 317 15.86 -3.25 8.22
CA ILE A 317 15.26 -4.39 8.94
C ILE A 317 15.32 -4.20 10.46
N ARG A 318 16.35 -3.53 11.00
CA ARG A 318 16.42 -3.19 12.43
C ARG A 318 15.32 -2.26 12.91
N MET A 319 14.60 -1.58 12.00
CA MET A 319 13.47 -0.71 12.35
C MET A 319 12.16 -1.49 12.53
N TYR A 320 12.12 -2.79 12.19
CA TYR A 320 10.96 -3.63 12.51
C TYR A 320 10.84 -3.82 14.01
N GLY A 321 9.60 -3.82 14.51
CA GLY A 321 9.34 -4.18 15.89
C GLY A 321 9.75 -5.63 16.14
N LYS A 322 10.11 -5.92 17.39
CA LYS A 322 10.40 -7.28 17.84
C LYS A 322 9.18 -7.86 18.53
N TRP A 323 8.80 -9.09 18.17
CA TRP A 323 7.77 -9.82 18.89
C TRP A 323 8.40 -10.56 20.07
N ASP A 324 7.91 -10.31 21.28
CA ASP A 324 8.34 -10.96 22.52
C ASP A 324 7.34 -12.03 23.02
N GLY A 325 6.11 -12.02 22.50
CA GLY A 325 5.06 -13.00 22.82
C GLY A 325 5.31 -14.43 22.31
N PRO A 326 4.42 -15.39 22.62
CA PRO A 326 4.54 -16.76 22.14
C PRO A 326 4.42 -16.84 20.61
N VAL A 327 5.06 -17.85 20.02
CA VAL A 327 4.93 -18.21 18.60
C VAL A 327 3.94 -19.36 18.51
N GLN A 328 2.94 -19.24 17.64
CA GLN A 328 1.90 -20.24 17.41
C GLN A 328 2.25 -21.18 16.26
#